data_AF-A0A7X7P2D7-F1
#
_entry.id   AF-A0A7X7P2D7-F1
#
_cell.length_a   1.000
_cell.length_b   1.000
_cell.length_c   1.000
_cell.angle_alpha   90.00
_cell.angle_beta   90.00
_cell.angle_gamma   90.00
#
_symmetry.space_group_name_H-M   'P 1'
#
loop_
_entity.id
_entity.type
_entity.pdbx_description
1 polymer ?
#
loop_
_entity_poly.entity_id
_entity_poly.type
_entity_poly.pdbx_seq_one_letter_code
_entity_poly.pdbx_strand_id
1 'polypeptide(L)'
;MDHTQKSFLGVRLFVIAALAVAAWAMVFKTGVASSDEAGILLHLPEQVDGWTGVELLFCSSRSCGGQFTAARLENAAVCPRCGAPLDTMTWGERDMLPQDTGLIRKYYTRPGGRDPIHATIVLSGDDRSSIHRPQVCMTAAGHDIIHQRTIRIPLEDSDTPLDIMVLDMARSFTREDGSPAASSTYYAYWFVGRDRETASHVARMFYMAADRILHGISHRWAYIAMSGDRTPDSDAHLQTIADFASRLHPALLKPGRSGNLGSHEQP
;
A
#
# COMPACT_ATOMS: atom_id res chain seq x y z
N MET A 1 8.01 54.53 -25.59
CA MET A 1 8.86 53.32 -25.62
C MET A 1 8.46 52.45 -24.45
N ASP A 2 8.28 51.17 -24.73
CA ASP A 2 7.17 50.34 -24.28
C ASP A 2 7.44 49.59 -22.96
N HIS A 3 6.60 49.81 -21.94
CA HIS A 3 6.66 49.10 -20.67
C HIS A 3 6.43 47.58 -20.82
N THR A 4 5.78 47.17 -21.92
CA THR A 4 5.45 45.78 -22.23
C THR A 4 6.70 44.95 -22.57
N GLN A 5 7.70 45.56 -23.21
CA GLN A 5 8.93 44.87 -23.63
C GLN A 5 9.86 44.48 -22.47
N LYS A 6 9.86 45.27 -21.38
CA LYS A 6 10.67 44.97 -20.17
C LYS A 6 10.10 43.80 -19.37
N SER A 7 8.77 43.62 -19.36
CA SER A 7 8.09 42.52 -18.67
C SER A 7 8.48 41.15 -19.25
N PHE A 8 8.47 41.02 -20.58
CA PHE A 8 8.86 39.77 -21.24
C PHE A 8 10.33 39.40 -21.06
N LEU A 9 11.23 40.39 -20.98
CA LEU A 9 12.65 40.13 -20.77
C LEU A 9 12.92 39.62 -19.34
N GLY A 10 12.27 40.21 -18.33
CA GLY A 10 12.37 39.76 -16.94
C GLY A 10 11.88 38.33 -16.76
N VAL A 11 10.73 37.99 -17.34
CA VAL A 11 10.18 36.61 -17.30
C VAL A 11 11.11 35.63 -18.01
N ARG A 12 11.66 35.98 -19.17
CA ARG A 12 12.61 35.12 -19.90
C ARG A 12 13.90 34.88 -19.12
N LEU A 13 14.48 35.93 -18.54
CA LEU A 13 15.69 35.80 -17.71
C LEU A 13 15.43 34.97 -16.46
N PHE A 14 14.26 35.13 -15.83
CA PHE A 14 13.85 34.29 -14.71
C PHE A 14 13.74 32.82 -15.11
N VAL A 15 13.07 32.51 -16.23
CA VAL A 15 12.94 31.13 -16.73
C VAL A 15 14.31 30.54 -17.08
N ILE A 16 15.18 31.29 -17.74
CA ILE A 16 16.54 30.85 -18.08
C ILE A 16 17.35 30.58 -16.80
N ALA A 17 17.30 31.47 -15.82
CA ALA A 17 17.98 31.30 -14.54
C ALA A 17 17.43 30.06 -13.79
N ALA A 18 16.11 29.88 -13.76
CA ALA A 18 15.48 28.71 -13.14
C ALA A 18 15.89 27.39 -13.83
N LEU A 19 15.93 27.36 -15.16
CA LEU A 19 16.41 26.21 -15.93
C LEU A 19 17.90 25.94 -15.72
N ALA A 20 18.74 26.98 -15.64
CA ALA A 20 20.16 26.86 -15.36
C ALA A 20 20.42 26.31 -13.96
N VAL A 21 19.67 26.77 -12.95
CA VAL A 21 19.72 26.25 -11.58
C VAL A 21 19.23 24.80 -11.53
N ALA A 22 18.16 24.46 -12.24
CA ALA A 22 17.67 23.08 -12.32
C ALA A 22 18.68 22.16 -13.02
N ALA A 23 19.31 22.60 -14.11
CA ALA A 23 20.37 21.87 -14.80
C ALA A 23 21.60 21.69 -13.92
N TRP A 24 22.03 22.74 -13.21
CA TRP A 24 23.12 22.66 -12.24
C TRP A 24 22.79 21.68 -11.11
N ALA A 25 21.59 21.77 -10.53
CA ALA A 25 21.14 20.82 -9.52
C ALA A 25 21.11 19.38 -10.06
N MET A 26 20.68 19.16 -11.29
CA MET A 26 20.69 17.83 -11.92
C MET A 26 22.11 17.30 -12.17
N VAL A 27 23.10 18.15 -12.46
CA VAL A 27 24.49 17.74 -12.69
C VAL A 27 25.24 17.48 -11.38
N PHE A 28 24.98 18.28 -10.34
CA PHE A 28 25.78 18.28 -9.11
C PHE A 28 25.06 17.65 -7.90
N LYS A 29 23.73 17.47 -7.92
CA LYS A 29 22.96 16.66 -6.95
C LYS A 29 22.48 15.34 -7.58
N THR A 30 23.36 14.62 -8.28
CA THR A 30 23.05 13.31 -8.89
C THR A 30 22.99 12.17 -7.89
N GLY A 31 23.58 12.34 -6.70
CA GLY A 31 23.52 11.37 -5.63
C GLY A 31 22.20 11.45 -4.89
N VAL A 32 21.23 10.62 -5.28
CA VAL A 32 20.08 10.34 -4.42
C VAL A 32 20.39 9.06 -3.65
N ALA A 33 20.60 9.18 -2.35
CA ALA A 33 20.83 8.03 -1.51
C ALA A 33 19.52 7.23 -1.38
N SER A 34 19.55 5.94 -1.73
CA SER A 34 18.50 5.02 -1.28
C SER A 34 18.61 4.87 0.24
N SER A 35 17.48 4.99 0.91
CA SER A 35 17.36 4.64 2.33
C SER A 35 16.54 3.36 2.44
N ASP A 36 17.04 2.40 3.21
CA ASP A 36 16.34 1.15 3.53
C ASP A 36 15.23 1.31 4.57
N GLU A 37 14.95 2.55 4.99
CA GLU A 37 13.97 2.84 6.00
C GLU A 37 12.57 2.95 5.37
N ALA A 38 11.76 1.91 5.54
CA ALA A 38 10.31 2.08 5.69
C ALA A 38 9.99 2.18 7.18
N GLY A 39 9.00 3.01 7.54
CA GLY A 39 8.53 3.18 8.92
C GLY A 39 7.76 1.96 9.48
N ILE A 40 7.76 0.82 8.77
CA ILE A 40 7.04 -0.40 9.16
C ILE A 40 7.93 -1.64 9.23
N LEU A 41 7.47 -2.63 9.97
CA LEU A 41 7.95 -4.00 9.95
C LEU A 41 7.22 -4.77 8.83
N LEU A 42 7.95 -5.56 8.03
CA LEU A 42 7.34 -6.50 7.07
C LEU A 42 6.84 -7.74 7.82
N HIS A 43 5.84 -7.54 8.66
CA HIS A 43 5.29 -8.55 9.54
C HIS A 43 3.80 -8.28 9.78
N LEU A 44 2.99 -9.33 9.69
CA LEU A 44 1.59 -9.31 10.08
C LEU A 44 1.42 -10.20 11.31
N PRO A 45 0.87 -9.70 12.44
CA PRO A 45 0.74 -10.48 13.66
C PRO A 45 -0.17 -11.70 13.48
N GLU A 46 -0.02 -12.72 14.33
CA GLU A 46 -0.94 -13.87 14.33
C GLU A 46 -2.31 -13.51 14.90
N GLN A 47 -2.33 -12.60 15.88
CA GLN A 47 -3.56 -12.13 16.52
C GLN A 47 -3.66 -10.61 16.38
N VAL A 48 -4.84 -10.14 15.99
CA VAL A 48 -5.23 -8.73 16.06
C VAL A 48 -6.54 -8.71 16.82
N ASP A 49 -6.50 -8.46 18.13
CA ASP A 49 -7.68 -8.55 19.01
C ASP A 49 -8.46 -9.87 18.82
N GLY A 50 -9.73 -9.81 18.37
CA GLY A 50 -10.56 -10.99 18.12
C GLY A 50 -10.29 -11.72 16.79
N TRP A 51 -9.34 -11.26 15.97
CA TRP A 51 -9.00 -11.86 14.69
C TRP A 51 -7.73 -12.72 14.77
N THR A 52 -7.83 -13.93 14.22
CA THR A 52 -6.72 -14.86 14.04
C THR A 52 -6.30 -14.91 12.57
N GLY A 53 -5.05 -14.55 12.33
CA GLY A 53 -4.41 -14.46 11.02
C GLY A 53 -3.62 -15.72 10.68
N VAL A 54 -3.97 -16.35 9.57
CA VAL A 54 -3.20 -17.45 8.98
C VAL A 54 -2.45 -16.96 7.74
N GLU A 55 -1.17 -17.32 7.64
CA GLU A 55 -0.36 -16.98 6.47
C GLU A 55 -0.81 -17.75 5.23
N LEU A 56 -0.83 -17.06 4.10
CA LEU A 56 -1.14 -17.64 2.80
C LEU A 56 0.16 -17.85 2.02
N LEU A 57 0.33 -19.08 1.54
CA LEU A 57 1.45 -19.52 0.73
C LEU A 57 0.95 -19.98 -0.64
N PHE A 58 1.73 -19.69 -1.67
CA PHE A 58 1.41 -19.93 -3.06
C PHE A 58 2.47 -20.79 -3.72
N CYS A 59 2.03 -21.67 -4.60
CA CYS A 59 2.94 -22.49 -5.39
C CYS A 59 3.67 -21.61 -6.42
N SER A 60 4.99 -21.70 -6.42
CA SER A 60 5.87 -21.03 -7.39
C SER A 60 5.73 -21.57 -8.81
N SER A 61 5.10 -22.73 -9.02
CA SER A 61 4.88 -23.27 -10.36
C SER A 61 3.71 -22.58 -11.07
N ARG A 62 4.00 -21.97 -12.23
CA ARG A 62 3.03 -21.32 -13.12
C ARG A 62 1.82 -22.19 -13.47
N SER A 63 2.03 -23.50 -13.67
CA SER A 63 0.97 -24.42 -14.07
C SER A 63 0.14 -24.96 -12.90
N CYS A 64 0.67 -24.87 -11.67
CA CYS A 64 0.02 -25.45 -10.49
C CYS A 64 -1.01 -24.49 -9.88
N GLY A 65 -0.62 -23.22 -9.68
CA GLY A 65 -1.48 -22.19 -9.10
C GLY A 65 -2.03 -22.52 -7.69
N GLY A 66 -1.41 -23.47 -6.99
CA GLY A 66 -1.88 -23.90 -5.67
C GLY A 66 -1.75 -22.78 -4.63
N GLN A 67 -2.77 -22.62 -3.80
CA GLN A 67 -2.79 -21.71 -2.65
C GLN A 67 -3.10 -22.51 -1.39
N PHE A 68 -2.37 -22.22 -0.31
CA PHE A 68 -2.43 -22.96 0.94
C PHE A 68 -2.36 -22.01 2.12
N THR A 69 -2.99 -22.39 3.23
CA THR A 69 -2.77 -21.75 4.53
C THR A 69 -1.61 -22.45 5.21
N ALA A 70 -0.59 -21.71 5.65
CA ALA A 70 0.60 -22.28 6.30
C ALA A 70 0.24 -23.22 7.48
N ALA A 71 -0.77 -22.86 8.27
CA ALA A 71 -1.25 -23.64 9.41
C ALA A 71 -1.80 -25.04 9.06
N ARG A 72 -2.08 -25.34 7.78
CA ARG A 72 -2.56 -26.65 7.31
C ARG A 72 -1.48 -27.48 6.61
N LEU A 73 -0.25 -26.98 6.56
CA LEU A 73 0.86 -27.67 5.91
C LEU A 73 1.78 -28.28 6.96
N GLU A 74 2.14 -29.55 6.77
CA GLU A 74 3.20 -30.20 7.55
C GLU A 74 4.57 -29.59 7.20
N ASN A 75 4.77 -29.21 5.94
CA ASN A 75 5.97 -28.54 5.46
C ASN A 75 5.60 -27.31 4.62
N ALA A 76 5.78 -26.12 5.20
CA ALA A 76 5.49 -24.84 4.56
C ALA A 76 6.45 -24.45 3.42
N ALA A 77 7.50 -25.23 3.14
CA ALA A 77 8.43 -24.96 2.05
C ALA A 77 8.05 -25.63 0.73
N VAL A 78 7.23 -26.69 0.76
CA VAL A 78 6.98 -27.55 -0.41
C VAL A 78 5.49 -27.68 -0.70
N CYS A 79 5.12 -27.45 -1.96
CA CYS A 79 3.74 -27.54 -2.41
C CYS A 79 3.27 -29.00 -2.38
N PRO A 80 2.21 -29.34 -1.61
CA PRO A 80 1.72 -30.71 -1.50
C PRO A 80 1.07 -31.22 -2.81
N ARG A 81 0.74 -30.34 -3.75
CA ARG A 81 0.12 -30.71 -5.03
C ARG A 81 1.14 -31.16 -6.08
N CYS A 82 2.32 -30.52 -6.12
CA CYS A 82 3.27 -30.73 -7.22
C CYS A 82 4.75 -30.73 -6.82
N GLY A 83 5.08 -30.59 -5.53
CA GLY A 83 6.46 -30.62 -5.02
C GLY A 83 7.31 -29.36 -5.28
N ALA A 84 6.77 -28.35 -5.95
CA ALA A 84 7.48 -27.08 -6.16
C ALA A 84 7.56 -26.25 -4.86
N PRO A 85 8.52 -25.32 -4.74
CA PRO A 85 8.60 -24.43 -3.58
C PRO A 85 7.33 -23.59 -3.39
N LEU A 86 6.99 -23.33 -2.13
CA LEU A 86 5.98 -22.34 -1.75
C LEU A 86 6.62 -20.97 -1.50
N ASP A 87 5.88 -19.91 -1.83
CA ASP A 87 6.27 -18.51 -1.64
C ASP A 87 5.08 -17.70 -1.10
N THR A 88 5.36 -16.52 -0.55
CA THR A 88 4.40 -15.48 -0.13
C THR A 88 3.71 -14.77 -1.30
N MET A 89 4.26 -14.94 -2.52
CA MET A 89 3.74 -14.41 -3.77
C MET A 89 3.26 -15.52 -4.70
N THR A 90 2.19 -15.24 -5.44
CA THR A 90 1.84 -16.02 -6.63
C THR A 90 2.98 -15.94 -7.66
N TRP A 91 3.07 -16.93 -8.55
CA TRP A 91 4.03 -16.87 -9.66
C TRP A 91 3.91 -15.58 -10.48
N GLY A 92 2.69 -15.12 -10.76
CA GLY A 92 2.46 -13.89 -11.53
C GLY A 92 2.95 -12.63 -10.82
N GLU A 93 2.71 -12.52 -9.51
CA GLU A 93 3.27 -11.41 -8.71
C GLU A 93 4.79 -11.46 -8.68
N ARG A 94 5.39 -12.64 -8.53
CA ARG A 94 6.85 -12.81 -8.49
C ARG A 94 7.51 -12.44 -9.83
N ASP A 95 6.86 -12.76 -10.94
CA ASP A 95 7.31 -12.47 -12.30
C ASP A 95 7.21 -10.98 -12.64
N MET A 96 6.16 -10.30 -12.15
CA MET A 96 5.90 -8.88 -12.45
C MET A 96 6.58 -7.90 -11.49
N LEU A 97 6.81 -8.29 -10.23
CA LEU A 97 7.36 -7.39 -9.22
C LEU A 97 8.89 -7.42 -9.20
N PRO A 98 9.55 -6.29 -8.88
CA PRO A 98 10.98 -6.26 -8.62
C PRO A 98 11.42 -7.33 -7.60
N GLN A 99 12.61 -7.91 -7.81
CA GLN A 99 13.11 -9.03 -7.00
C GLN A 99 13.25 -8.68 -5.51
N ASP A 100 13.51 -7.42 -5.20
CA ASP A 100 13.69 -6.86 -3.86
C ASP A 100 12.37 -6.40 -3.20
N THR A 101 11.23 -6.67 -3.85
CA THR A 101 9.90 -6.42 -3.28
C THR A 101 9.60 -7.42 -2.16
N GLY A 102 9.35 -6.89 -0.97
CA GLY A 102 8.81 -7.66 0.14
C GLY A 102 7.29 -7.71 0.04
N LEU A 103 6.69 -8.89 0.18
CA LEU A 103 5.24 -9.05 0.26
C LEU A 103 4.92 -10.11 1.29
N ILE A 104 4.01 -9.78 2.20
CA ILE A 104 3.42 -10.74 3.12
C ILE A 104 1.91 -10.57 3.10
N ARG A 105 1.16 -11.67 3.20
CA ARG A 105 -0.28 -11.61 3.34
C ARG A 105 -0.79 -12.65 4.34
N LYS A 106 -1.80 -12.27 5.10
CA LYS A 106 -2.52 -13.15 6.02
C LYS A 106 -4.02 -13.07 5.77
N TYR A 107 -4.70 -14.18 6.01
CA TYR A 107 -6.14 -14.27 6.05
C TYR A 107 -6.59 -14.28 7.51
N TYR A 108 -7.31 -13.25 7.92
CA TYR A 108 -7.79 -13.05 9.28
C TYR A 108 -9.24 -13.47 9.41
N THR A 109 -9.53 -14.26 10.44
CA THR A 109 -10.88 -14.73 10.76
C THR A 109 -11.17 -14.52 12.24
N ARG A 110 -12.45 -14.35 12.60
CA ARG A 110 -12.91 -14.24 13.99
C ARG A 110 -13.95 -15.31 14.30
N PRO A 111 -14.23 -15.62 15.57
CA PRO A 111 -15.26 -16.59 15.94
C PRO A 111 -16.60 -16.33 15.24
N GLY A 112 -17.21 -17.39 14.71
CA GLY A 112 -18.43 -17.31 13.90
C GLY A 112 -18.21 -16.95 12.43
N GLY A 113 -16.96 -16.82 11.96
CA GLY A 113 -16.62 -16.65 10.54
C GLY A 113 -17.09 -15.34 9.92
N ARG A 114 -17.49 -14.36 10.74
CA ARG A 114 -18.00 -13.07 10.26
C ARG A 114 -16.86 -12.16 9.83
N ASP A 115 -17.04 -11.47 8.71
CA ASP A 115 -16.16 -10.42 8.21
C ASP A 115 -14.68 -10.83 8.13
N PRO A 116 -14.35 -11.90 7.36
CA PRO A 116 -12.97 -12.29 7.15
C PRO A 116 -12.21 -11.23 6.33
N ILE A 117 -10.92 -11.07 6.63
CA ILE A 117 -10.09 -10.01 6.05
C ILE A 117 -8.83 -10.63 5.43
N HIS A 118 -8.59 -10.37 4.15
CA HIS A 118 -7.26 -10.53 3.56
C HIS A 118 -6.46 -9.27 3.83
N ALA A 119 -5.38 -9.36 4.60
CA ALA A 119 -4.46 -8.24 4.82
C ALA A 119 -3.14 -8.52 4.11
N THR A 120 -2.62 -7.51 3.42
CA THR A 120 -1.38 -7.58 2.65
C THR A 120 -0.51 -6.38 2.96
N ILE A 121 0.79 -6.62 3.13
CA ILE A 121 1.81 -5.57 3.14
C ILE A 121 2.69 -5.79 1.92
N VAL A 122 2.84 -4.76 1.10
CA VAL A 122 3.86 -4.69 0.04
C VAL A 122 4.87 -3.63 0.44
N LEU A 123 6.13 -4.01 0.51
CA LEU A 123 7.25 -3.14 0.84
C LEU A 123 8.15 -3.00 -0.39
N SER A 124 8.22 -1.78 -0.93
CA SER A 124 9.11 -1.50 -2.08
C SER A 124 10.57 -1.75 -1.71
N GLY A 125 11.34 -2.36 -2.60
CA GLY A 125 12.81 -2.40 -2.49
C GLY A 125 13.46 -1.13 -3.01
N ASP A 126 14.72 -1.19 -3.42
CA ASP A 126 15.42 -0.11 -4.13
C ASP A 126 14.69 0.26 -5.42
N ASP A 127 14.14 -0.73 -6.13
CA ASP A 127 13.19 -0.50 -7.20
C ASP A 127 11.80 -0.13 -6.63
N ARG A 128 11.36 1.08 -6.97
CA ARG A 128 10.12 1.70 -6.45
C ARG A 128 8.89 1.40 -7.29
N SER A 129 9.03 0.62 -8.36
CA SER A 129 7.93 0.28 -9.29
C SER A 129 6.93 -0.75 -8.74
N SER A 130 7.23 -1.37 -7.59
CA SER A 130 6.38 -2.38 -6.93
C SER A 130 5.07 -1.86 -6.35
N ILE A 131 4.94 -0.54 -6.14
CA ILE A 131 3.73 0.06 -5.56
C ILE A 131 3.16 1.07 -6.57
N HIS A 132 1.96 0.78 -7.09
CA HIS A 132 1.18 1.67 -7.95
C HIS A 132 -0.17 1.99 -7.31
N ARG A 133 -0.99 2.79 -8.01
CA ARG A 133 -2.36 3.10 -7.61
C ARG A 133 -3.24 1.84 -7.65
N PRO A 134 -3.89 1.42 -6.55
CA PRO A 134 -4.64 0.15 -6.51
C PRO A 134 -5.81 0.08 -7.49
N GLN A 135 -6.45 1.23 -7.75
CA GLN A 135 -7.57 1.35 -8.68
C GLN A 135 -7.24 0.78 -10.06
N VAL A 136 -6.00 0.94 -10.54
CA VAL A 136 -5.57 0.43 -11.85
C VAL A 136 -5.60 -1.11 -11.87
N CYS A 137 -5.03 -1.74 -10.85
CA CYS A 137 -5.00 -3.19 -10.77
C CYS A 137 -6.37 -3.81 -10.45
N MET A 138 -7.18 -3.16 -9.61
CA MET A 138 -8.52 -3.65 -9.32
C MET A 138 -9.39 -3.66 -10.58
N THR A 139 -9.35 -2.60 -11.39
CA THR A 139 -10.08 -2.57 -12.66
C THR A 139 -9.50 -3.56 -13.68
N ALA A 140 -8.17 -3.72 -13.74
CA ALA A 140 -7.54 -4.70 -14.63
C ALA A 140 -7.89 -6.15 -14.25
N ALA A 141 -8.14 -6.42 -12.97
CA ALA A 141 -8.64 -7.70 -12.46
C ALA A 141 -10.15 -7.91 -12.70
N GLY A 142 -10.84 -6.95 -13.34
CA GLY A 142 -12.25 -7.03 -13.70
C GLY A 142 -13.22 -6.58 -12.60
N HIS A 143 -12.76 -5.76 -11.63
CA HIS A 143 -13.64 -5.13 -10.66
C HIS A 143 -14.13 -3.76 -11.16
N ASP A 144 -15.42 -3.50 -10.97
CA ASP A 144 -16.01 -2.17 -11.08
C ASP A 144 -15.90 -1.47 -9.73
N ILE A 145 -15.35 -0.25 -9.72
CA ILE A 145 -15.29 0.59 -8.52
C ILE A 145 -16.58 1.40 -8.45
N ILE A 146 -17.45 1.04 -7.50
CA ILE A 146 -18.77 1.64 -7.31
C ILE A 146 -18.65 2.95 -6.51
N HIS A 147 -17.88 2.90 -5.42
CA HIS A 147 -17.60 4.07 -4.60
C HIS A 147 -16.13 4.10 -4.19
N GLN A 148 -15.61 5.31 -4.00
CA GLN A 148 -14.29 5.56 -3.45
C GLN A 148 -14.41 6.63 -2.37
N ARG A 149 -13.92 6.36 -1.17
CA ARG A 149 -14.01 7.28 -0.03
C ARG A 149 -12.81 7.13 0.90
N THR A 150 -12.39 8.22 1.53
CA THR A 150 -11.41 8.17 2.62
C THR A 150 -12.16 8.12 3.94
N ILE A 151 -11.85 7.12 4.77
CA ILE A 151 -12.29 7.07 6.16
C ILE A 151 -11.14 7.52 7.07
N ARG A 152 -11.51 8.14 8.20
CA ARG A 152 -10.57 8.66 9.18
C ARG A 152 -10.78 7.94 10.51
N ILE A 153 -9.76 7.22 10.95
CA ILE A 153 -9.85 6.31 12.10
C ILE A 153 -9.01 6.91 13.24
N PRO A 154 -9.63 7.29 14.37
CA PRO A 154 -8.89 7.65 15.57
C PRO A 154 -8.01 6.49 16.04
N LEU A 155 -6.79 6.80 16.46
CA LEU A 155 -5.86 5.83 17.03
C LEU A 155 -5.70 6.14 18.52
N GLU A 156 -5.68 5.11 19.39
CA GLU A 156 -5.60 5.32 20.84
C GLU A 156 -4.29 6.01 21.26
N ASP A 157 -3.18 5.65 20.63
CA ASP A 157 -1.83 6.13 20.97
C ASP A 157 -1.30 7.26 20.04
N SER A 158 -2.18 7.94 19.30
CA SER A 158 -1.77 8.99 18.34
C SER A 158 -2.80 10.11 18.19
N ASP A 159 -2.33 11.35 18.32
CA ASP A 159 -3.13 12.56 18.05
C ASP A 159 -3.48 12.72 16.56
N THR A 160 -2.75 12.05 15.68
CA THR A 160 -3.04 12.04 14.24
C THR A 160 -3.86 10.79 13.89
N PRO A 161 -5.06 10.95 13.31
CA PRO A 161 -5.87 9.82 12.91
C PRO A 161 -5.30 9.13 11.67
N LEU A 162 -5.61 7.85 11.52
CA LEU A 162 -5.25 7.07 10.34
C LEU A 162 -6.26 7.29 9.23
N ASP A 163 -5.81 7.85 8.11
CA ASP A 163 -6.60 7.96 6.89
C ASP A 163 -6.42 6.72 6.02
N ILE A 164 -7.54 6.07 5.65
CA ILE A 164 -7.58 4.90 4.77
C ILE A 164 -8.47 5.18 3.57
N MET A 165 -7.99 4.88 2.37
CA MET A 165 -8.80 4.89 1.16
C MET A 165 -9.58 3.58 1.07
N VAL A 166 -10.90 3.64 0.92
CA VAL A 166 -11.77 2.49 0.73
C VAL A 166 -12.40 2.55 -0.65
N LEU A 167 -12.29 1.44 -1.38
CA LEU A 167 -12.92 1.19 -2.67
C LEU A 167 -14.02 0.16 -2.46
N ASP A 168 -15.27 0.54 -2.72
CA ASP A 168 -16.38 -0.39 -2.78
C ASP A 168 -16.46 -0.91 -4.20
N MET A 169 -16.40 -2.23 -4.33
CA MET A 169 -16.28 -2.87 -5.63
C MET A 169 -17.43 -3.83 -5.89
N ALA A 170 -17.65 -4.08 -7.16
CA ALA A 170 -18.46 -5.18 -7.64
C ALA A 170 -17.70 -5.92 -8.74
N ARG A 171 -17.97 -7.21 -8.91
CA ARG A 171 -17.51 -7.97 -10.07
C ARG A 171 -18.61 -8.89 -10.54
N SER A 172 -19.04 -8.68 -11.78
CA SER A 172 -20.05 -9.51 -12.44
C SER A 172 -19.44 -10.83 -12.91
N PHE A 173 -20.18 -11.92 -12.75
CA PHE A 173 -19.81 -13.25 -13.22
C PHE A 173 -21.06 -14.06 -13.58
N THR A 174 -20.89 -15.09 -14.38
CA THR A 174 -21.96 -16.02 -14.72
C THR A 174 -21.87 -17.23 -13.80
N ARG A 175 -23.00 -17.60 -13.18
CA ARG A 175 -23.10 -18.84 -12.38
C ARG A 175 -23.06 -20.08 -13.28
N GLU A 176 -22.87 -21.25 -12.69
CA GLU A 176 -22.88 -22.53 -13.42
C GLU A 176 -24.18 -22.78 -14.18
N ASP A 177 -25.31 -22.25 -13.70
CA ASP A 177 -26.63 -22.33 -14.32
C ASP A 177 -26.85 -21.32 -15.47
N GLY A 178 -25.83 -20.52 -15.82
CA GLY A 178 -25.92 -19.49 -16.84
C GLY A 178 -26.56 -18.18 -16.38
N SER A 179 -27.03 -18.08 -15.14
CA SER A 179 -27.61 -16.85 -14.61
C SER A 179 -26.55 -15.80 -14.24
N PRO A 180 -26.82 -14.50 -14.45
CA PRO A 180 -25.91 -13.44 -14.04
C PRO A 180 -25.87 -13.31 -12.52
N ALA A 181 -24.67 -13.11 -11.98
CA ALA A 181 -24.42 -12.83 -10.58
C ALA A 181 -23.36 -11.74 -10.41
N ALA A 182 -23.31 -11.13 -9.23
CA ALA A 182 -22.29 -10.16 -8.87
C ALA A 182 -21.74 -10.49 -7.49
N SER A 183 -20.42 -10.37 -7.34
CA SER A 183 -19.74 -10.36 -6.05
C SER A 183 -19.57 -8.91 -5.62
N SER A 184 -19.84 -8.62 -4.34
CA SER A 184 -19.64 -7.30 -3.76
C SER A 184 -18.52 -7.38 -2.74
N THR A 185 -17.43 -6.68 -3.02
CA THR A 185 -16.23 -6.69 -2.19
C THR A 185 -15.79 -5.27 -1.87
N TYR A 186 -14.87 -5.12 -0.92
CA TYR A 186 -14.18 -3.87 -0.68
C TYR A 186 -12.67 -4.06 -0.80
N TYR A 187 -11.98 -2.95 -1.03
CA TYR A 187 -10.54 -2.88 -1.00
C TYR A 187 -10.10 -1.59 -0.32
N ALA A 188 -9.49 -1.70 0.85
CA ALA A 188 -9.06 -0.57 1.66
C ALA A 188 -7.54 -0.53 1.78
N TYR A 189 -6.94 0.66 1.71
CA TYR A 189 -5.49 0.80 1.72
C TYR A 189 -4.98 2.15 2.22
N TRP A 190 -3.72 2.15 2.65
CA TRP A 190 -2.94 3.35 2.89
C TRP A 190 -1.45 3.08 2.62
N PHE A 191 -0.67 4.15 2.52
CA PHE A 191 0.77 4.11 2.29
C PHE A 191 1.52 4.58 3.52
N VAL A 192 2.66 3.96 3.79
CA VAL A 192 3.53 4.31 4.92
C VAL A 192 4.95 4.53 4.42
N GLY A 193 5.48 5.73 4.66
CA GLY A 193 6.88 6.08 4.46
C GLY A 193 7.66 6.01 5.76
N ARG A 194 8.82 6.68 5.82
CA ARG A 194 9.62 6.82 7.05
C ARG A 194 8.85 7.54 8.16
N ASP A 195 8.44 8.77 7.89
CA ASP A 195 7.88 9.69 8.90
C ASP A 195 6.45 10.13 8.60
N ARG A 196 5.81 9.53 7.59
CA ARG A 196 4.49 9.98 7.13
C ARG A 196 3.66 8.84 6.53
N GLU A 197 2.36 9.02 6.61
CA GLU A 197 1.36 8.10 6.07
C GLU A 197 0.36 8.85 5.20
N THR A 198 -0.24 8.17 4.22
CA THR A 198 -1.29 8.79 3.41
C THR A 198 -2.18 7.75 2.74
N ALA A 199 -3.48 8.06 2.64
CA ALA A 199 -4.43 7.34 1.80
C ALA A 199 -4.29 7.67 0.30
N SER A 200 -3.53 8.72 -0.05
CA SER A 200 -3.47 9.26 -1.41
C SER A 200 -2.17 8.87 -2.12
N HIS A 201 -2.30 8.11 -3.21
CA HIS A 201 -1.17 7.79 -4.07
C HIS A 201 -0.53 9.06 -4.66
N VAL A 202 -1.30 10.10 -4.96
CA VAL A 202 -0.77 11.37 -5.50
C VAL A 202 0.02 12.11 -4.44
N ALA A 203 -0.47 12.16 -3.20
CA ALA A 203 0.28 12.76 -2.08
C ALA A 203 1.59 12.01 -1.85
N ARG A 204 1.57 10.67 -1.91
CA ARG A 204 2.77 9.83 -1.87
C ARG A 204 3.78 10.22 -2.95
N MET A 205 3.34 10.33 -4.21
CA MET A 205 4.24 10.73 -5.31
C MET A 205 4.85 12.11 -5.07
N PHE A 206 4.06 13.06 -4.55
CA PHE A 206 4.56 14.39 -4.19
C PHE A 206 5.62 14.32 -3.08
N TYR A 207 5.38 13.54 -2.02
CA TYR A 207 6.36 13.35 -0.95
C TYR A 207 7.66 12.73 -1.45
N MET A 208 7.57 11.68 -2.27
CA MET A 208 8.75 11.05 -2.88
C MET A 208 9.54 12.04 -3.74
N ALA A 209 8.86 12.86 -4.55
CA ALA A 209 9.51 13.89 -5.36
C ALA A 209 10.16 14.96 -4.49
N ALA A 210 9.48 15.43 -3.44
CA ALA A 210 9.99 16.43 -2.52
C ALA A 210 11.23 15.95 -1.77
N ASP A 211 11.19 14.73 -1.20
CA ASP A 211 12.34 14.17 -0.48
C ASP A 211 13.55 13.98 -1.41
N ARG A 212 13.31 13.57 -2.67
CA ARG A 212 14.36 13.43 -3.68
C ARG A 212 14.99 14.77 -4.08
N ILE A 213 14.18 15.82 -4.28
CA ILE A 213 14.65 17.13 -4.75
C ILE A 213 15.30 17.94 -3.61
N LEU A 214 14.66 17.95 -2.44
CA LEU A 214 15.05 18.80 -1.32
C LEU A 214 16.15 18.15 -0.49
N HIS A 215 16.01 16.85 -0.17
CA HIS A 215 16.90 16.14 0.74
C HIS A 215 17.89 15.21 0.01
N GLY A 216 17.67 14.91 -1.27
CA GLY A 216 18.53 13.98 -2.00
C GLY A 216 18.41 12.54 -1.49
N ILE A 217 17.24 12.16 -0.94
CA ILE A 217 17.01 10.83 -0.37
C ILE A 217 15.77 10.20 -1.01
N SER A 218 15.82 8.89 -1.22
CA SER A 218 14.67 8.08 -1.65
C SER A 218 14.37 7.01 -0.59
N HIS A 219 13.35 7.25 0.24
CA HIS A 219 12.89 6.30 1.26
C HIS A 219 12.11 5.13 0.67
N ARG A 220 12.14 3.97 1.35
CA ARG A 220 11.19 2.88 1.08
C ARG A 220 9.79 3.29 1.51
N TRP A 221 8.83 2.87 0.70
CA TRP A 221 7.42 2.97 1.03
C TRP A 221 6.84 1.57 1.18
N ALA A 222 5.91 1.47 2.12
CA ALA A 222 5.03 0.34 2.24
C ALA A 222 3.62 0.71 1.81
N TYR A 223 2.92 -0.32 1.39
CA TYR A 223 1.53 -0.30 0.99
C TYR A 223 0.81 -1.36 1.80
N ILE A 224 -0.10 -0.93 2.66
CA ILE A 224 -0.90 -1.84 3.47
C ILE A 224 -2.30 -1.83 2.89
N ALA A 225 -2.79 -3.03 2.63
CA ALA A 225 -4.10 -3.24 2.05
C ALA A 225 -4.88 -4.27 2.84
N MET A 226 -6.20 -4.10 2.84
CA MET A 226 -7.13 -5.08 3.33
C MET A 226 -8.32 -5.21 2.39
N SER A 227 -8.80 -6.43 2.20
CA SER A 227 -9.97 -6.71 1.36
C SER A 227 -10.84 -7.80 1.98
N GLY A 228 -12.11 -7.78 1.60
CA GLY A 228 -13.11 -8.72 2.06
C GLY A 228 -14.42 -8.54 1.31
N ASP A 229 -15.41 -9.32 1.70
CA ASP A 229 -16.77 -9.18 1.19
C ASP A 229 -17.46 -7.97 1.82
N ARG A 230 -18.42 -7.39 1.10
CA ARG A 230 -19.33 -6.38 1.65
C ARG A 230 -20.77 -6.73 1.31
N THR A 231 -21.68 -6.30 2.17
CA THR A 231 -23.11 -6.31 1.85
C THR A 231 -23.42 -5.11 0.96
N PRO A 232 -24.11 -5.28 -0.19
CA PRO A 232 -24.63 -4.17 -0.98
C PRO A 232 -25.46 -3.20 -0.14
N ASP A 233 -25.37 -1.91 -0.45
CA ASP A 233 -26.14 -0.84 0.20
C ASP A 233 -25.96 -0.73 1.74
N SER A 234 -24.86 -1.29 2.27
CA SER A 234 -24.50 -1.25 3.69
C SER A 234 -23.05 -0.85 3.89
N ASP A 235 -22.85 0.07 4.83
CA ASP A 235 -21.54 0.57 5.24
C ASP A 235 -20.93 -0.24 6.40
N ALA A 236 -21.51 -1.40 6.76
CA ALA A 236 -21.02 -2.23 7.87
C ALA A 236 -19.54 -2.63 7.74
N HIS A 237 -19.07 -2.82 6.51
CA HIS A 237 -17.67 -3.12 6.22
C HIS A 237 -16.71 -1.99 6.61
N LEU A 238 -17.16 -0.72 6.63
CA LEU A 238 -16.35 0.42 7.08
C LEU A 238 -16.01 0.31 8.57
N GLN A 239 -16.94 -0.17 9.40
CA GLN A 239 -16.68 -0.40 10.81
C GLN A 239 -15.69 -1.56 11.00
N THR A 240 -15.84 -2.65 10.24
CA THR A 240 -14.87 -3.76 10.23
C THR A 240 -13.46 -3.28 9.88
N ILE A 241 -13.33 -2.44 8.84
CA ILE A 241 -12.04 -1.84 8.45
C ILE A 241 -11.49 -0.99 9.60
N ALA A 242 -12.31 -0.11 10.19
CA ALA A 242 -11.87 0.77 11.28
C ALA A 242 -11.42 -0.01 12.51
N ASP A 243 -12.20 -1.01 12.92
CA ASP A 243 -11.90 -1.87 14.06
C ASP A 243 -10.60 -2.64 13.86
N PHE A 244 -10.43 -3.27 12.70
CA PHE A 244 -9.23 -4.06 12.42
C PHE A 244 -8.00 -3.17 12.24
N ALA A 245 -8.10 -2.08 11.47
CA ALA A 245 -6.96 -1.21 11.15
C ALA A 245 -6.42 -0.49 12.39
N SER A 246 -7.28 0.01 13.28
CA SER A 246 -6.87 0.70 14.52
C SER A 246 -6.02 -0.20 15.42
N ARG A 247 -6.34 -1.51 15.47
CA ARG A 247 -5.61 -2.50 16.26
C ARG A 247 -4.37 -3.05 15.56
N LEU A 248 -4.41 -3.15 14.23
CA LEU A 248 -3.27 -3.60 13.44
C LEU A 248 -2.17 -2.54 13.41
N HIS A 249 -2.54 -1.26 13.27
CA HIS A 249 -1.60 -0.17 13.00
C HIS A 249 -0.42 -0.08 13.98
N PRO A 250 -0.61 -0.12 15.32
CA PRO A 250 0.52 -0.08 16.25
C PRO A 250 1.51 -1.23 16.07
N ALA A 251 1.04 -2.41 15.70
CA ALA A 251 1.88 -3.59 15.49
C ALA A 251 2.71 -3.53 14.18
N LEU A 252 2.36 -2.65 13.25
CA LEU A 252 3.08 -2.47 11.99
C LEU A 252 4.26 -1.51 12.12
N LEU A 253 4.20 -0.56 13.05
CA LEU A 253 5.19 0.51 13.15
C LEU A 253 6.49 0.04 13.78
N LYS A 254 7.62 0.56 13.31
CA LYS A 254 8.92 0.33 13.96
C LYS A 254 8.97 1.02 15.33
N PRO A 255 9.56 0.38 16.37
CA PRO A 255 9.80 1.02 17.66
C PRO A 255 10.61 2.31 17.49
N GLY A 256 10.14 3.41 18.09
CA GLY A 256 10.75 4.74 17.97
C GLY A 256 10.01 5.73 17.07
N ARG A 257 8.89 5.33 16.43
CA ARG A 257 8.01 6.25 15.68
C ARG A 257 7.06 7.07 16.57
N SER A 258 6.96 6.76 17.87
CA SER A 258 6.16 7.54 18.83
C SER A 258 7.04 8.51 19.63
N GLY A 259 6.80 9.81 19.42
CA GLY A 259 7.07 10.84 20.42
C GLY A 259 8.28 11.75 20.18
N ASN A 260 8.26 12.59 19.13
CA ASN A 260 8.76 13.97 19.26
C ASN A 260 8.20 14.91 18.16
N LEU A 261 6.91 15.22 18.24
CA LEU A 261 6.34 16.43 17.63
C LEU A 261 6.16 17.44 18.77
N GLY A 262 7.26 17.98 19.27
CA GLY A 262 7.23 18.84 20.45
C GLY A 262 8.54 19.56 20.69
N SER A 263 8.88 20.49 19.79
CA SER A 263 9.43 21.83 20.10
C SER A 263 10.10 22.39 18.85
N HIS A 264 9.31 23.09 18.03
CA HIS A 264 9.87 24.21 17.30
C HIS A 264 10.26 25.26 18.34
N GLU A 265 11.53 25.32 18.69
CA GLU A 265 12.11 26.53 19.25
C GLU A 265 13.44 26.78 18.57
N GLN A 266 13.40 27.74 17.65
CA GLN A 266 14.52 28.59 17.29
C GLN A 266 13.97 30.01 17.19
N PRO A 267 14.80 31.04 17.43
CA PRO A 267 16.26 31.00 17.50
C PRO A 267 16.86 31.08 18.90
#